data_AF-A0A815GRU1-F1
#
_entry.id   AF-A0A815GRU1-F1
#
_cell.length_a   1.000
_cell.length_b   1.000
_cell.length_c   1.000
_cell.angle_alpha   90.00
_cell.angle_beta   90.00
_cell.angle_gamma   90.00
#
_symmetry.space_group_name_H-M   'P 1'
#
loop_
_entity.id
_entity.type
_entity.pdbx_description
1 polymer ?
#
loop_
_entity_poly.entity_id
_entity_poly.type
_entity_poly.pdbx_seq_one_letter_code
_entity_poly.pdbx_strand_id
1 'polypeptide(L)'
;MVKITKKSKRVSCAHRYSIAKKVRAHNKKMRKEARKHPEFKKKKPKDMKIPKLAPFKDELLQHAEQAKKELEQERQLKKQQRALARQQQKTERPKSLESMVNDAQRRQNVFDDENTSDVKIFIRFLSLN
;
A
#
# COMPACT_ATOMS: atom_id res chain seq x y z
N MET A 1 41.21 37.91 -31.25
CA MET A 1 40.82 36.62 -30.61
C MET A 1 39.49 36.82 -29.90
N VAL A 2 38.44 36.08 -30.27
CA VAL A 2 37.07 36.30 -29.76
C VAL A 2 36.91 35.63 -28.39
N LYS A 3 36.58 36.42 -27.36
CA LYS A 3 36.36 35.93 -25.98
C LYS A 3 35.05 35.15 -25.91
N ILE A 4 35.11 33.85 -25.65
CA ILE A 4 33.91 33.01 -25.45
C ILE A 4 33.27 33.40 -24.11
N THR A 5 32.10 34.02 -24.16
CA THR A 5 31.35 34.52 -22.98
C THR A 5 30.52 33.44 -22.29
N LYS A 6 30.24 32.33 -22.98
CA LYS A 6 29.40 31.24 -22.48
C LYS A 6 30.19 30.29 -21.59
N LYS A 7 29.66 30.01 -20.40
CA LYS A 7 30.22 29.00 -19.50
C LYS A 7 29.97 27.59 -20.05
N SER A 8 30.92 26.70 -19.80
CA SER A 8 30.80 25.28 -20.16
C SER A 8 29.68 24.60 -19.37
N LYS A 9 28.91 23.74 -20.03
CA LYS A 9 27.91 22.87 -19.39
C LYS A 9 28.54 21.65 -18.71
N ARG A 10 29.84 21.41 -18.92
CA ARG A 10 30.54 20.25 -18.34
C ARG A 10 30.62 20.41 -16.82
N VAL A 11 30.26 19.34 -16.11
CA VAL A 11 30.30 19.31 -14.65
C VAL A 11 31.44 18.41 -14.21
N SER A 12 32.34 18.92 -13.37
CA SER A 12 33.42 18.11 -12.81
C SER A 12 32.87 17.00 -11.90
N CYS A 13 33.59 15.88 -11.81
CA CYS A 13 33.23 14.79 -10.89
C CYS A 13 33.13 15.29 -9.45
N ALA A 14 34.05 16.16 -9.00
CA ALA A 14 34.00 16.75 -7.67
C ALA A 14 32.68 17.51 -7.39
N HIS A 15 32.19 18.27 -8.37
CA HIS A 15 30.92 18.98 -8.25
C HIS A 15 29.72 18.02 -8.19
N ARG A 16 29.70 16.98 -9.03
CA ARG A 16 28.67 15.92 -9.01
C ARG A 16 28.62 15.22 -7.64
N TYR A 17 29.76 14.81 -7.11
CA TYR A 17 29.83 14.13 -5.81
C TYR A 17 29.45 15.06 -4.64
N SER A 18 29.80 16.34 -4.72
CA SER A 18 29.38 17.35 -3.74
C SER A 18 27.86 17.54 -3.72
N ILE A 19 27.23 17.63 -4.90
CA ILE A 19 25.77 17.70 -5.02
C ILE A 19 25.14 16.43 -4.42
N ALA A 20 25.60 15.25 -4.82
CA ALA A 20 25.07 13.99 -4.33
C ALA A 20 25.16 13.88 -2.80
N LYS A 21 26.28 14.32 -2.21
CA LYS A 21 26.47 14.37 -0.75
C LYS A 21 25.48 15.32 -0.09
N LYS A 22 25.28 16.52 -0.64
CA LYS A 22 24.32 17.52 -0.13
C LYS A 22 22.88 17.01 -0.20
N VAL A 23 22.48 16.41 -1.31
CA VAL A 23 21.13 15.81 -1.48
C VAL A 23 20.91 14.67 -0.50
N ARG A 24 21.89 13.77 -0.34
CA ARG A 24 21.81 12.67 0.66
C ARG A 24 21.67 13.22 2.08
N ALA A 25 22.44 14.25 2.44
CA ALA A 25 22.37 14.89 3.74
C ALA A 25 21.00 15.54 3.99
N HIS A 26 20.48 16.29 3.00
CA HIS A 26 19.15 16.90 3.07
C HIS A 26 18.06 15.84 3.24
N ASN A 27 18.06 14.80 2.40
CA ASN A 27 17.07 13.72 2.49
C ASN A 27 17.15 12.98 3.83
N LYS A 28 18.35 12.79 4.39
CA LYS A 28 18.53 12.21 5.73
C LYS A 28 17.93 13.11 6.81
N LYS A 29 18.10 14.43 6.71
CA LYS A 29 17.51 15.41 7.62
C LYS A 29 15.98 15.41 7.51
N MET A 30 15.43 15.53 6.31
CA MET A 30 13.98 15.48 6.05
C MET A 30 13.33 14.19 6.57
N ARG A 31 13.99 13.03 6.39
CA ARG A 31 13.52 11.76 6.94
C ARG A 31 13.50 11.74 8.47
N LYS A 32 14.52 12.32 9.12
CA LYS A 32 14.57 12.43 10.59
C LYS A 32 13.48 13.37 11.11
N GLU A 33 13.30 14.53 10.49
CA GLU A 33 12.26 15.51 10.86
C GLU A 33 10.86 14.92 10.67
N ALA A 34 10.64 14.23 9.56
CA ALA A 34 9.39 13.52 9.28
C ALA A 34 9.08 12.39 10.27
N ARG A 35 10.09 11.79 10.90
CA ARG A 35 9.93 10.81 11.99
C ARG A 35 9.67 11.47 13.33
N LYS A 36 10.35 12.60 13.61
CA LYS A 36 10.17 13.38 14.86
C LYS A 36 8.80 14.05 14.94
N HIS A 37 8.25 14.47 13.80
CA HIS A 37 6.97 15.16 13.73
C HIS A 37 5.98 14.39 12.84
N PRO A 38 5.47 13.23 13.30
CA PRO A 38 4.50 12.46 12.54
C PRO A 38 3.18 13.23 12.37
N GLU A 39 2.88 14.19 13.25
CA GLU A 39 1.70 15.06 13.18
C GLU A 39 1.60 15.84 11.87
N PHE A 40 2.73 16.26 11.27
CA PHE A 40 2.71 16.95 9.98
C PHE A 40 2.29 16.04 8.82
N LYS A 41 2.48 14.72 8.93
CA LYS A 41 2.02 13.74 7.95
C LYS A 41 0.57 13.32 8.16
N LYS A 42 0.09 13.34 9.40
CA LYS A 42 -1.28 12.96 9.76
C LYS A 42 -2.31 14.04 9.40
N LYS A 43 -1.86 15.28 9.14
CA LYS A 43 -2.74 16.33 8.61
C LYS A 43 -3.28 15.86 7.27
N LYS A 44 -4.55 15.41 7.28
CA LYS A 44 -5.30 15.11 6.07
C LYS A 44 -5.17 16.34 5.15
N PRO A 45 -4.76 16.16 3.88
CA PRO A 45 -4.73 17.28 2.95
C PRO A 45 -6.11 17.94 2.96
N LYS A 46 -6.14 19.28 2.90
CA LYS A 46 -7.42 19.98 2.77
C LYS A 46 -8.08 19.45 1.51
N ASP A 47 -9.34 19.01 1.62
CA ASP A 47 -10.08 18.54 0.47
C ASP A 47 -10.07 19.65 -0.59
N MET A 48 -9.66 19.30 -1.81
CA MET A 48 -9.75 20.21 -2.95
C MET A 48 -11.23 20.46 -3.24
N LYS A 49 -11.75 21.58 -2.72
CA LYS A 49 -13.17 21.92 -2.86
C LYS A 49 -13.45 22.33 -4.30
N ILE A 50 -14.56 21.82 -4.85
CA ILE A 50 -15.09 22.27 -6.14
C ILE A 50 -15.34 23.78 -6.06
N PRO A 51 -14.83 24.59 -7.01
CA PRO A 51 -15.10 26.02 -7.05
C PRO A 51 -16.60 26.33 -7.04
N LYS A 52 -17.00 27.43 -6.38
CA LYS A 52 -18.42 27.80 -6.26
C LYS A 52 -19.09 28.11 -7.61
N LEU A 53 -18.34 28.65 -8.58
CA LEU A 53 -18.83 29.08 -9.89
C LEU A 53 -18.92 27.94 -10.92
N ALA A 54 -18.70 26.69 -10.52
CA ALA A 54 -18.79 25.57 -11.44
C ALA A 54 -20.26 25.30 -11.83
N PRO A 55 -20.56 25.10 -13.13
CA PRO A 55 -21.93 24.99 -13.64
C PRO A 55 -22.72 23.80 -13.06
N PHE A 56 -22.05 22.69 -12.75
CA PHE A 56 -22.68 21.47 -12.23
C PHE A 56 -22.28 21.16 -10.78
N LYS A 57 -21.97 22.19 -9.98
CA LYS A 57 -21.52 21.99 -8.59
C LYS A 57 -22.54 21.22 -7.76
N ASP A 58 -23.82 21.58 -7.87
CA ASP A 58 -24.87 21.04 -7.01
C ASP A 58 -25.19 19.58 -7.41
N GLU A 59 -25.23 19.29 -8.71
CA GLU A 59 -25.38 17.92 -9.23
C GLU A 59 -24.22 17.02 -8.79
N LEU A 60 -22.98 17.51 -8.86
CA LEU A 60 -21.81 16.76 -8.42
C LEU A 60 -21.82 16.46 -6.91
N LEU A 61 -22.33 17.40 -6.09
CA LEU A 61 -22.49 17.18 -4.65
C LEU A 61 -23.56 16.11 -4.37
N GLN A 62 -24.69 16.14 -5.08
CA GLN A 62 -25.74 15.13 -4.94
C GLN A 62 -25.24 13.73 -5.31
N HIS A 63 -24.55 13.59 -6.44
CA HIS A 63 -23.97 12.31 -6.87
C HIS A 63 -22.94 11.78 -5.85
N ALA A 64 -22.10 12.67 -5.29
CA ALA A 64 -21.15 12.28 -4.26
C ALA A 64 -21.83 11.79 -2.96
N GLU A 65 -22.94 12.41 -2.56
CA GLU A 65 -23.74 11.97 -1.42
C GLU A 65 -24.39 10.61 -1.65
N GLN A 66 -24.95 10.39 -2.84
CA GLN A 66 -25.52 9.10 -3.24
C GLN A 66 -24.47 8.00 -3.20
N ALA A 67 -23.32 8.20 -3.85
CA ALA A 67 -22.21 7.25 -3.84
C ALA A 67 -21.72 6.93 -2.42
N LYS A 68 -21.68 7.93 -1.53
CA LYS A 68 -21.30 7.72 -0.12
C LYS A 68 -22.33 6.85 0.62
N LYS A 69 -23.63 7.06 0.38
CA LYS A 69 -24.72 6.26 0.98
C LYS A 69 -24.65 4.81 0.51
N GLU A 70 -24.48 4.57 -0.78
CA GLU A 70 -24.34 3.24 -1.36
C GLU A 70 -23.14 2.49 -0.75
N LEU A 71 -21.97 3.13 -0.71
CA LEU A 71 -20.77 2.54 -0.12
C LEU A 71 -20.93 2.22 1.38
N GLU A 72 -21.65 3.07 2.11
CA GLU A 72 -21.95 2.82 3.52
C GLU A 72 -22.90 1.63 3.70
N GLN A 73 -23.94 1.54 2.89
CA GLN A 73 -24.87 0.41 2.88
C GLN A 73 -24.14 -0.90 2.55
N GLU A 74 -23.33 -0.92 1.49
CA GLU A 74 -22.52 -2.10 1.13
C GLU A 74 -21.58 -2.50 2.27
N ARG A 75 -20.94 -1.52 2.92
CA ARG A 75 -20.04 -1.78 4.06
C ARG A 75 -20.81 -2.38 5.23
N GLN A 76 -22.01 -1.88 5.52
CA GLN A 76 -22.87 -2.41 6.57
C GLN A 76 -23.32 -3.83 6.26
N LEU A 77 -23.79 -4.09 5.04
CA LEU A 77 -24.17 -5.43 4.56
C LEU A 77 -22.99 -6.41 4.67
N LYS A 78 -21.80 -6.01 4.20
CA LYS A 78 -20.58 -6.83 4.30
C LYS A 78 -20.19 -7.09 5.74
N LYS A 79 -20.39 -6.13 6.65
CA LYS A 79 -20.13 -6.30 8.09
C LYS A 79 -21.11 -7.29 8.70
N GLN A 80 -22.40 -7.22 8.35
CA GLN A 80 -23.43 -8.15 8.81
C GLN A 80 -23.16 -9.57 8.29
N GLN A 81 -22.88 -9.74 7.00
CA GLN A 81 -22.52 -11.05 6.41
C GLN A 81 -21.30 -11.66 7.10
N ARG A 82 -20.23 -10.87 7.34
CA ARG A 82 -19.05 -11.33 8.07
C ARG A 82 -19.36 -11.73 9.51
N ALA A 83 -20.27 -11.03 10.18
CA ALA A 83 -20.68 -11.37 11.54
C ALA A 83 -21.44 -12.69 11.58
N LEU A 84 -22.39 -12.90 10.65
CA LEU A 84 -23.15 -14.15 10.51
C LEU A 84 -22.23 -15.32 10.18
N ALA A 85 -21.34 -15.18 9.20
CA ALA A 85 -20.37 -16.21 8.85
C ALA A 85 -19.46 -16.59 10.03
N ARG A 86 -19.04 -15.60 10.85
CA ARG A 86 -18.27 -15.86 12.08
C ARG A 86 -19.09 -16.58 13.14
N GLN A 87 -20.38 -16.32 13.26
CA GLN A 87 -21.27 -17.04 14.18
C GLN A 87 -21.46 -18.48 13.73
N GLN A 88 -21.77 -18.71 12.45
CA GLN A 88 -21.89 -20.05 11.87
C GLN A 88 -20.60 -20.86 12.00
N GLN A 89 -19.43 -20.28 11.73
CA GLN A 89 -18.16 -20.98 11.95
C GLN A 89 -17.91 -21.31 13.42
N LYS A 90 -18.42 -20.52 14.37
CA LYS A 90 -18.30 -20.84 15.80
C LYS A 90 -19.25 -21.95 16.24
N THR A 91 -20.41 -22.10 15.59
CA THR A 91 -21.37 -23.16 15.88
C THR A 91 -20.98 -24.48 15.20
N GLU A 92 -20.43 -24.42 13.99
CA GLU A 92 -20.07 -25.59 13.18
C GLU A 92 -18.70 -26.20 13.53
N ARG A 93 -17.79 -25.42 14.14
CA ARG A 93 -16.47 -25.96 14.55
C ARG A 93 -16.63 -26.87 15.77
N PRO A 94 -16.23 -28.15 15.68
CA PRO A 94 -16.19 -29.02 16.85
C PRO A 94 -15.17 -28.50 17.86
N LYS A 95 -15.55 -28.37 19.13
CA LYS A 95 -14.64 -27.94 20.21
C LYS A 95 -13.75 -29.08 20.73
N SER A 96 -13.77 -30.26 20.10
CA SER A 96 -12.98 -31.41 20.55
C SER A 96 -11.50 -31.21 20.20
N LEU A 97 -10.62 -31.68 21.09
CA LEU A 97 -9.17 -31.65 20.89
C LEU A 97 -8.76 -32.35 19.59
N GLU A 98 -9.38 -33.50 19.30
CA GLU A 98 -9.13 -34.29 18.09
C GLU A 98 -9.41 -33.51 16.80
N SER A 99 -10.51 -32.75 16.76
CA SER A 99 -10.84 -31.92 15.60
C SER A 99 -9.86 -30.77 15.40
N MET A 100 -9.28 -30.23 16.48
CA MET A 100 -8.27 -29.16 16.38
C MET A 100 -6.93 -29.69 15.88
N VAL A 101 -6.53 -30.89 16.32
CA VAL A 101 -5.30 -31.56 15.84
C VAL A 101 -5.38 -31.87 14.35
N ASN A 102 -6.50 -32.43 13.89
CA ASN A 102 -6.72 -32.75 12.47
C ASN A 102 -6.73 -31.50 11.57
N ASP A 103 -7.29 -30.38 12.05
CA ASP A 103 -7.29 -29.09 11.34
C ASP A 103 -5.88 -28.48 11.28
N ALA A 104 -5.09 -28.59 12.36
CA ALA A 104 -3.70 -28.15 12.38
C ALA A 104 -2.82 -28.96 11.41
N GLN A 105 -2.96 -30.28 11.40
CA GLN A 105 -2.25 -31.16 10.46
C GLN A 105 -2.62 -30.85 9.01
N ARG A 106 -3.91 -30.61 8.72
CA ARG A 106 -4.34 -30.22 7.36
C ARG A 106 -3.70 -28.91 6.90
N ARG A 107 -3.66 -27.89 7.77
CA ARG A 107 -3.01 -26.60 7.45
C ARG A 107 -1.50 -26.75 7.21
N GLN A 108 -0.85 -27.62 7.98
CA GLN A 108 0.56 -27.92 7.81
C GLN A 108 0.83 -28.56 6.44
N ASN A 109 0.04 -29.56 6.06
CA ASN A 109 0.17 -30.24 4.76
C ASN A 109 0.00 -29.26 3.58
N VAL A 110 -0.99 -28.37 3.65
CA VAL A 110 -1.20 -27.34 2.60
C VAL A 110 0.00 -26.39 2.50
N PHE A 111 0.57 -25.96 3.62
CA PHE A 111 1.76 -25.13 3.62
C PHE A 111 2.96 -25.87 3.02
N ASP A 112 3.16 -27.13 3.39
CA ASP A 112 4.27 -27.94 2.89
C ASP A 112 4.13 -28.22 1.37
N ASP A 113 2.90 -28.43 0.89
CA ASP A 113 2.61 -28.62 -0.55
C ASP A 113 2.92 -27.37 -1.38
N GLU A 114 2.53 -26.18 -0.92
CA GLU A 114 2.82 -24.89 -1.59
C GLU A 114 4.35 -24.65 -1.67
N ASN A 115 5.07 -24.84 -0.57
CA ASN A 115 6.53 -24.67 -0.55
C ASN A 115 7.24 -25.71 -1.42
N THR A 116 6.77 -26.96 -1.45
CA THR A 116 7.36 -27.97 -2.34
C THR A 116 7.06 -27.69 -3.80
N SER A 117 5.93 -27.08 -4.14
CA SER A 117 5.60 -26.67 -5.51
C SER A 117 6.56 -25.60 -6.03
N ASP A 118 6.90 -24.59 -5.22
CA ASP A 118 7.88 -23.55 -5.56
C ASP A 118 9.28 -24.14 -5.77
N VAL A 119 9.70 -25.07 -4.91
CA VAL A 119 10.99 -25.76 -5.04
C VAL A 119 11.01 -26.68 -6.27
N LYS A 120 9.90 -27.38 -6.58
CA LYS A 120 9.77 -28.23 -7.78
C LYS A 120 9.80 -27.41 -9.07
N ILE A 121 9.18 -26.22 -9.09
CA ILE A 121 9.23 -25.29 -10.22
C ILE A 121 10.67 -24.81 -10.46
N PHE A 122 11.38 -24.46 -9.38
CA PHE A 122 12.78 -24.01 -9.47
C PHE A 122 13.73 -25.11 -9.96
N ILE A 123 13.59 -26.34 -9.44
CA ILE A 123 14.39 -27.49 -9.88
C ILE A 123 14.12 -27.82 -11.37
N ARG A 124 12.86 -27.76 -11.80
CA ARG A 124 12.49 -27.99 -13.21
C ARG A 124 13.07 -26.95 -14.16
N PHE A 125 13.17 -25.69 -13.73
CA PHE A 125 13.80 -24.63 -14.53
C PHE A 125 15.31 -24.81 -14.67
N LEU A 126 15.98 -25.31 -13.62
CA LEU A 126 17.42 -25.60 -13.64
C LEU A 126 17.79 -26.81 -14.51
N SER A 127 16.92 -27.81 -14.63
CA SER A 127 17.21 -29.02 -15.44
C SER A 127 16.91 -28.87 -16.94
N LEU A 128 16.41 -27.71 -17.38
CA LEU A 128 16.04 -27.43 -18.77
C LEU A 128 17.04 -26.51 -19.50
N ASN A 129 18.12 -26.09 -18.82
CA ASN A 129 19.26 -25.36 -19.41
C ASN A 129 20.50 -26.25 -19.46
#